data_AF-A0A855X264-F1
#
_entry.id   AF-A0A855X264-F1
#
_cell.length_a   1.000
_cell.length_b   1.000
_cell.length_c   1.000
_cell.angle_alpha   90.00
_cell.angle_beta   90.00
_cell.angle_gamma   90.00
#
_symmetry.space_group_name_H-M   'P 1'
#
loop_
_entity.id
_entity.type
_entity.pdbx_description
1 polymer ?
#
loop_
_entity_poly.entity_id
_entity_poly.type
_entity_poly.pdbx_seq_one_letter_code
_entity_poly.pdbx_strand_id
1 'polypeptide(L)'
;MAKILTQDEIDALLTTVSTGDQAQEAGGIEDARLRSIVAYDFKHPNRVSKDQIRTLENMHDNFAGHFSSMMSSVLRTIVDVDLVSVDQIT
;
A
#
# COMPACT_ATOMS: atom_id res chain seq x y z
N MET A 1 -12.13 -28.50 -38.92
CA MET A 1 -10.93 -28.87 -39.71
C MET A 1 -9.72 -28.45 -38.89
N ALA A 2 -8.93 -29.39 -38.40
CA ALA A 2 -7.76 -29.08 -37.57
C ALA A 2 -6.77 -28.27 -38.40
N LYS A 3 -6.32 -27.12 -37.89
CA LYS A 3 -5.31 -26.28 -38.54
C LYS A 3 -4.01 -27.10 -38.58
N ILE A 4 -3.67 -27.63 -39.76
CA ILE A 4 -2.42 -28.36 -39.98
C ILE A 4 -1.31 -27.32 -39.92
N LEU A 5 -0.52 -27.34 -38.85
CA LEU A 5 0.66 -26.48 -38.70
C LEU A 5 1.68 -26.81 -39.79
N THR A 6 2.36 -25.78 -40.29
CA THR A 6 3.48 -25.97 -41.22
C THR A 6 4.71 -26.48 -40.45
N GLN A 7 5.63 -27.15 -41.15
CA GLN A 7 6.83 -27.73 -40.54
C GLN A 7 7.67 -26.68 -39.79
N ASP A 8 7.67 -25.43 -40.27
CA ASP A 8 8.33 -24.30 -39.62
C ASP A 8 7.70 -23.92 -38.26
N GLU A 9 6.37 -24.02 -38.13
CA GLU A 9 5.66 -23.78 -36.86
C GLU A 9 5.92 -24.92 -35.86
N ILE A 10 6.11 -26.15 -36.37
CA ILE A 10 6.47 -27.32 -35.55
C ILE A 10 7.90 -27.15 -35.01
N ASP A 11 8.85 -26.75 -35.87
CA ASP A 11 10.24 -26.58 -35.48
C ASP A 11 10.43 -25.40 -34.50
N ALA A 12 9.62 -24.35 -34.62
CA ALA A 12 9.56 -23.24 -33.66
C ALA A 12 9.00 -23.66 -32.28
N LEU A 13 8.00 -24.55 -32.25
CA LEU A 13 7.48 -25.11 -31.00
C LEU A 13 8.45 -26.11 -30.37
N LEU A 14 9.17 -26.89 -31.19
CA LEU A 14 10.16 -27.85 -30.70
C LEU A 14 11.38 -27.15 -30.09
N THR A 15 11.79 -26.01 -30.64
CA THR A 15 12.88 -25.19 -30.09
C THR A 15 12.47 -24.52 -28.79
N THR A 16 11.27 -23.94 -28.68
CA THR A 16 10.78 -23.35 -27.43
C THR A 16 10.65 -24.38 -26.29
N VAL A 17 10.26 -25.62 -26.60
CA VAL A 17 10.26 -26.73 -25.61
C VAL A 17 11.67 -27.24 -25.28
N SER A 18 12.56 -27.36 -26.28
CA SER A 18 13.92 -27.89 -26.07
C SER A 18 14.85 -26.90 -25.36
N THR A 19 14.59 -25.60 -25.48
CA THR A 19 15.37 -24.56 -24.78
C THR A 19 14.94 -24.38 -23.32
N GLY A 20 13.92 -25.12 -22.87
CA GLY A 20 13.50 -25.12 -21.47
C GLY A 20 13.16 -23.72 -20.96
N ASP A 21 12.58 -22.88 -21.82
CA ASP A 21 12.19 -21.53 -21.44
C ASP A 21 10.98 -21.66 -20.52
N GLN A 22 11.28 -21.64 -19.22
CA GLN A 22 10.33 -21.33 -18.18
C GLN A 22 9.74 -19.97 -18.57
N ALA A 23 8.63 -19.99 -19.30
CA ALA A 23 7.62 -18.96 -19.24
C ALA A 23 7.02 -18.98 -17.83
N GLN A 24 7.86 -18.65 -16.85
CA GLN A 24 7.47 -18.13 -15.58
C GLN A 24 6.81 -16.82 -15.94
N GLU A 25 5.48 -16.83 -15.91
CA GLU A 25 4.60 -15.71 -16.15
C GLU A 25 5.25 -14.42 -15.65
N ALA A 26 5.77 -13.64 -16.59
CA ALA A 26 6.26 -12.28 -16.36
C ALA A 26 5.05 -11.36 -16.17
N GLY A 27 4.22 -11.69 -15.19
CA GLY A 27 3.01 -10.97 -14.80
C GLY A 27 3.10 -10.59 -13.33
N GLY A 28 3.76 -9.48 -13.03
CA GLY A 28 3.50 -8.72 -11.80
C GLY A 28 4.60 -8.68 -10.76
N ILE A 29 5.82 -8.24 -11.10
CA ILE A 29 6.79 -7.76 -10.08
C ILE A 29 7.51 -6.47 -10.52
N GLU A 30 6.87 -5.61 -11.31
CA GLU A 30 7.41 -4.27 -11.56
C GLU A 30 6.82 -3.18 -10.64
N ASP A 31 5.68 -3.44 -9.99
CA ASP A 31 5.06 -2.51 -9.03
C ASP A 31 5.61 -2.59 -7.59
N ALA A 32 6.52 -3.52 -7.30
CA ALA A 32 7.09 -3.67 -5.96
C ALA A 32 8.14 -2.60 -5.62
N ARG A 33 8.65 -1.85 -6.60
CA ARG A 33 9.71 -0.84 -6.41
C ARG A 33 9.26 0.44 -5.68
N LEU A 34 7.98 0.55 -5.34
CA LEU A 34 7.43 1.64 -4.52
C LEU A 34 6.91 1.20 -3.15
N ARG A 35 7.05 -0.09 -2.78
CA ARG A 35 6.83 -0.48 -1.38
C ARG A 35 8.03 0.00 -0.58
N SER A 36 7.88 1.15 0.07
CA SER A 36 8.84 1.66 1.02
C SER A 36 9.20 0.55 2.01
N ILE A 37 10.41 0.01 1.89
CA ILE A 37 10.95 -0.95 2.83
C ILE A 37 11.22 -0.17 4.11
N VAL A 38 10.27 -0.20 5.04
CA VAL A 38 10.42 0.44 6.34
C VAL A 38 11.12 -0.55 7.27
N ALA A 39 12.31 -0.19 7.78
CA ALA A 39 13.00 -0.97 8.78
C ALA A 39 12.11 -1.14 10.03
N TYR A 40 11.85 -2.38 10.43
CA TYR A 40 11.06 -2.68 11.62
C TYR A 40 12.01 -2.90 12.81
N ASP A 41 11.88 -2.09 13.86
CA ASP A 41 12.63 -2.28 15.10
C ASP A 41 12.00 -3.42 15.92
N PHE A 42 12.62 -4.59 15.87
CA PHE A 42 12.18 -5.76 16.65
C PHE A 42 12.38 -5.61 18.16
N LYS A 43 13.17 -4.62 18.63
CA LYS A 43 13.39 -4.39 20.07
C LYS A 43 12.18 -3.73 20.73
N HIS A 44 11.42 -2.95 19.96
CA HIS A 44 10.21 -2.27 20.43
C HIS A 44 9.04 -2.68 19.52
N PRO A 45 8.45 -3.87 19.74
CA PRO A 45 7.31 -4.27 18.93
C PRO A 45 6.18 -3.25 19.11
N ASN A 46 5.75 -2.63 18.01
CA ASN A 46 4.55 -1.80 17.98
C ASN A 46 3.39 -2.65 18.49
N ARG A 47 2.91 -2.33 19.70
CA ARG A 47 1.83 -3.06 20.38
C ARG A 47 0.49 -2.78 19.71
N VAL A 48 0.38 -1.60 19.10
CA VAL A 48 -0.79 -1.15 18.35
C VAL A 48 -0.52 -1.35 16.86
N SER A 49 -1.50 -1.89 16.13
CA SER A 49 -1.36 -2.10 14.69
C SER A 49 -1.34 -0.74 13.96
N LYS A 50 -0.68 -0.68 12.79
CA LYS A 50 -0.69 0.54 11.97
C LYS A 50 -2.11 1.00 11.59
N ASP A 51 -3.02 0.05 11.43
CA ASP A 51 -4.43 0.31 11.11
C ASP A 51 -5.18 0.95 12.29
N GLN A 52 -4.89 0.51 13.51
CA GLN A 52 -5.41 1.12 14.72
C GLN A 52 -4.89 2.56 14.91
N ILE A 53 -3.60 2.81 14.63
CA ILE A 53 -3.05 4.18 14.67
C ILE A 53 -3.75 5.08 13.66
N ARG A 54 -3.95 4.63 12.42
CA ARG A 54 -4.72 5.39 11.41
C ARG A 54 -6.15 5.66 11.83
N THR A 55 -6.79 4.69 12.49
CA THR A 55 -8.14 4.87 13.04
C THR A 55 -8.15 5.96 14.10
N LEU A 56 -7.14 6.00 14.97
CA LEU A 56 -6.98 7.05 15.98
C LEU A 56 -6.70 8.42 15.35
N GLU A 57 -5.84 8.49 14.33
CA GLU A 57 -5.60 9.73 13.57
C GLU A 57 -6.91 10.28 13.01
N ASN A 58 -7.69 9.48 12.30
CA ASN A 58 -8.97 9.89 11.71
C ASN A 58 -9.99 10.34 12.78
N MET A 59 -10.04 9.67 13.93
CA MET A 59 -10.90 10.07 15.05
C MET A 59 -10.49 11.43 15.60
N HIS A 60 -9.20 11.66 15.80
CA HIS A 60 -8.70 12.91 16.38
C HIS A 60 -8.78 14.07 15.39
N ASP A 61 -8.62 13.81 14.10
CA ASP A 61 -8.82 14.81 13.05
C ASP A 61 -10.29 15.31 13.02
N ASN A 62 -11.25 14.37 13.11
CA ASN A 62 -12.65 14.73 13.28
C ASN A 62 -12.90 15.51 14.58
N PHE A 63 -12.28 15.10 15.69
CA PHE A 63 -12.39 15.82 16.96
C PHE A 63 -11.85 17.25 16.84
N ALA A 64 -10.70 17.45 16.19
CA ALA A 64 -10.10 18.76 15.97
C ALA A 64 -11.06 19.71 15.22
N GLY A 65 -11.71 19.23 14.15
CA GLY A 65 -12.72 20.01 13.42
C GLY A 65 -13.94 20.41 14.27
N HIS A 66 -14.47 19.48 15.08
CA HIS A 66 -15.57 19.78 16.00
C HIS A 66 -15.14 20.77 17.09
N PHE A 67 -13.93 20.60 17.63
CA PHE A 67 -13.38 21.45 18.67
C PHE A 67 -13.11 22.87 18.16
N SER A 68 -12.52 23.01 16.97
CA SER A 68 -12.36 24.29 16.26
C SER A 68 -13.71 25.00 16.08
N SER A 69 -14.73 24.29 15.63
CA SER A 69 -16.08 24.83 15.43
C SER A 69 -16.71 25.30 16.75
N MET A 70 -16.59 24.48 17.81
CA MET A 70 -17.08 24.82 19.14
C MET A 70 -16.37 26.06 19.71
N MET A 71 -15.03 26.10 19.64
CA MET A 71 -14.25 27.23 20.13
C MET A 71 -14.52 28.50 19.35
N SER A 72 -14.66 28.42 18.03
CA SER A 72 -15.03 29.57 17.20
C SER A 72 -16.39 30.15 17.60
N SER A 73 -17.35 29.29 17.95
CA SER A 73 -18.66 29.71 18.45
C SER A 73 -18.58 30.42 19.81
N VAL A 74 -17.81 29.86 20.76
CA VAL A 74 -17.67 30.40 22.13
C VAL A 74 -16.88 31.70 22.15
N LEU A 75 -15.75 31.76 21.44
CA LEU A 75 -14.82 32.89 21.45
C LEU A 75 -15.19 33.99 20.45
N ARG A 76 -16.18 33.73 19.58
CA ARG A 76 -16.61 34.65 18.52
C ARG A 76 -15.47 35.10 17.61
N THR A 77 -14.50 34.23 17.39
CA THR A 77 -13.28 34.47 16.61
C THR A 77 -12.98 33.22 15.77
N ILE A 78 -12.23 33.37 14.67
CA ILE A 78 -11.78 32.22 13.87
C ILE A 78 -10.71 31.46 14.65
N VAL A 79 -10.91 30.16 14.85
CA VAL A 79 -9.98 29.27 15.55
C VAL A 79 -9.67 28.07 14.67
N ASP A 80 -8.42 27.92 14.26
CA ASP A 80 -7.93 26.75 13.52
C ASP A 80 -7.29 25.75 14.49
N VAL A 81 -7.61 24.47 14.31
CA VAL A 81 -7.11 23.37 15.14
C VAL A 81 -6.75 22.21 14.23
N ASP A 82 -5.49 21.80 14.27
CA ASP A 82 -4.95 20.73 13.43
C ASP A 82 -4.38 19.59 14.28
N LEU A 83 -4.49 18.36 13.78
CA LEU A 83 -3.80 17.20 14.31
C LEU A 83 -2.31 17.26 13.91
N VAL A 84 -1.40 17.25 14.89
CA VAL A 84 0.05 17.27 14.62
C VAL A 84 0.63 15.87 14.49
N SER A 85 0.43 15.02 15.49
CA SER A 85 0.86 13.61 15.43
C SER A 85 0.05 12.75 16.39
N VAL A 86 -0.01 11.45 16.10
CA VAL A 86 -0.50 10.41 17.01
C VAL A 86 0.63 9.41 17.18
N ASP A 87 1.28 9.45 18.33
CA ASP A 87 2.41 8.59 18.64
C ASP A 87 2.09 7.64 19.79
N GLN A 88 2.56 6.41 19.67
CA GLN A 88 2.56 5.46 20.78
C GLN A 88 3.77 5.74 21.67
N ILE A 89 3.55 6.35 22.82
CA ILE A 89 4.59 6.48 23.85
C ILE A 89 4.61 5.17 24.66
N THR A 90 5.75 4.48 24.70
CA THR A 90 5.96 3.23 25.47
C THR A 90 6.90 3.50 26.63
#